data_AF-A0A7S2GVB7-F1
#
_entry.id   AF-A0A7S2GVB7-F1
#
_cell.length_a   1.000
_cell.length_b   1.000
_cell.length_c   1.000
_cell.angle_alpha   90.00
_cell.angle_beta   90.00
_cell.angle_gamma   90.00
#
_symmetry.space_group_name_H-M   'P 1'
#
loop_
_entity.id
_entity.type
_entity.pdbx_description
1 polymer ?
#
loop_
_entity_poly.entity_id
_entity_poly.type
_entity_poly.pdbx_seq_one_letter_code
_entity_poly.pdbx_strand_id
1 'polypeptide(L)'
;TIQGMYADLRNPLIGSFGHDIDCENSEFRLIKSLAMQYGWEHIVPTAISYADDRNSWLELIKEKHQVTRDDAKRLPNIVMSGGSYGTWLKKIGQSLRNPEVGSFVEDLVVEVRVLSKKLIKEPRFEWLKLKRDYEKRRKDKP
;
A
#
# COMPACT_ATOMS: atom_id res chain seq x y z
N THR A 1 -2.29 -11.78 -0.33
CA THR A 1 -3.71 -11.39 -0.23
C THR A 1 -3.88 -9.87 -0.14
N ILE A 2 -4.62 -9.28 -1.09
CA ILE A 2 -4.97 -7.84 -1.08
C ILE A 2 -5.98 -7.48 0.04
N GLN A 3 -6.43 -8.47 0.80
CA GLN A 3 -7.34 -8.33 1.94
C GLN A 3 -6.83 -7.36 3.01
N GLY A 4 -5.50 -7.22 3.15
CA GLY A 4 -4.87 -6.29 4.10
C GLY A 4 -4.85 -4.82 3.65
N MET A 5 -5.04 -4.54 2.36
CA MET A 5 -5.05 -3.17 1.83
C MET A 5 -6.26 -2.38 2.35
N TYR A 6 -6.08 -1.06 2.53
CA TYR A 6 -7.18 -0.16 2.89
C TYR A 6 -8.38 -0.35 1.95
N ALA A 7 -9.57 -0.57 2.52
CA ALA A 7 -10.75 -0.98 1.76
C ALA A 7 -11.18 0.06 0.72
N ASP A 8 -11.01 1.34 1.01
CA ASP A 8 -11.27 2.46 0.10
C ASP A 8 -10.32 2.51 -1.10
N LEU A 9 -9.12 1.94 -0.99
CA LEU A 9 -8.20 1.76 -2.11
C LEU A 9 -8.42 0.43 -2.84
N ARG A 10 -8.70 -0.65 -2.11
CA ARG A 10 -8.90 -1.97 -2.71
C ARG A 10 -10.09 -2.01 -3.66
N ASN A 11 -11.24 -1.45 -3.26
CA ASN A 11 -12.47 -1.63 -4.04
C ASN A 11 -12.45 -0.90 -5.41
N PRO A 12 -11.88 0.31 -5.55
CA PRO A 12 -11.67 0.93 -6.86
C PRO A 12 -10.77 0.10 -7.78
N LEU A 13 -9.77 -0.59 -7.21
CA LEU A 13 -8.78 -1.32 -7.98
C LEU A 13 -9.31 -2.65 -8.54
N ILE A 14 -10.10 -3.39 -7.76
CA ILE A 14 -10.52 -4.76 -8.12
C ILE A 14 -12.00 -5.07 -7.82
N GLY A 15 -12.80 -4.06 -7.47
CA GLY A 15 -14.23 -4.22 -7.16
C GLY A 15 -14.52 -4.83 -5.78
N SER A 16 -15.81 -5.05 -5.49
CA SER A 16 -16.29 -5.66 -4.24
C SER A 16 -15.93 -7.13 -4.06
N PHE A 17 -15.53 -7.80 -5.16
CA PHE A 17 -15.11 -9.21 -5.20
C PHE A 17 -13.65 -9.43 -4.81
N GLY A 18 -12.92 -8.37 -4.44
CA GLY A 18 -11.51 -8.45 -4.09
C GLY A 18 -11.16 -9.27 -2.84
N HIS A 19 -12.14 -9.93 -2.21
CA HIS A 19 -11.90 -10.87 -1.12
C HIS A 19 -11.37 -12.24 -1.60
N ASP A 20 -11.64 -12.60 -2.86
CA ASP A 20 -11.26 -13.90 -3.46
C ASP A 20 -10.07 -13.83 -4.43
N ILE A 21 -9.50 -12.64 -4.66
CA ILE A 21 -8.34 -12.48 -5.54
C ILE A 21 -7.06 -12.49 -4.69
N ASP A 22 -6.34 -13.62 -4.69
CA ASP A 22 -5.00 -13.66 -4.11
C ASP A 22 -3.97 -13.02 -5.04
N CYS A 23 -3.85 -11.72 -4.84
CA CYS A 23 -3.01 -10.84 -5.62
C CYS A 23 -1.75 -10.50 -4.79
N GLU A 24 -0.90 -11.48 -4.53
CA GLU A 24 0.34 -11.23 -3.78
C GLU A 24 1.26 -10.29 -4.59
N ASN A 25 1.52 -9.10 -4.08
CA ASN A 25 2.40 -8.08 -4.67
C ASN A 25 1.84 -7.34 -5.90
N SER A 26 0.55 -7.46 -6.22
CA SER A 26 -0.03 -6.71 -7.36
C SER A 26 -0.48 -5.30 -6.98
N GLU A 27 -0.47 -4.94 -5.69
CA GLU A 27 -0.99 -3.67 -5.19
C GLU A 27 -0.31 -2.47 -5.87
N PHE A 28 1.01 -2.51 -6.02
CA PHE A 28 1.78 -1.46 -6.67
C PHE A 28 1.47 -1.32 -8.15
N ARG A 29 1.23 -2.44 -8.86
CA ARG A 29 0.83 -2.43 -10.28
C ARG A 29 -0.58 -1.88 -10.45
N LEU A 30 -1.49 -2.21 -9.53
CA LEU A 30 -2.85 -1.69 -9.51
C LEU A 30 -2.86 -0.18 -9.23
N ILE A 31 -2.07 0.27 -8.26
CA ILE A 31 -1.89 1.70 -7.97
C ILE A 31 -1.30 2.44 -9.18
N LYS A 32 -0.24 1.90 -9.80
CA LYS A 32 0.32 2.47 -11.03
C LYS A 32 -0.74 2.57 -12.14
N SER A 33 -1.47 1.49 -12.39
CA SER A 33 -2.52 1.46 -13.41
C SER A 33 -3.62 2.49 -13.14
N LEU A 34 -4.08 2.59 -11.89
CA LEU A 34 -5.07 3.59 -11.49
C LEU A 34 -4.53 5.00 -11.66
N ALA A 35 -3.30 5.27 -11.22
CA ALA A 35 -2.69 6.57 -11.37
C ALA A 35 -2.58 6.99 -12.84
N MET A 36 -2.14 6.08 -13.72
CA MET A 36 -2.06 6.33 -15.16
C MET A 36 -3.43 6.56 -15.81
N GLN A 37 -4.45 5.80 -15.42
CA GLN A 37 -5.81 5.96 -15.97
C GLN A 37 -6.42 7.33 -15.67
N TYR A 38 -5.99 7.99 -14.60
CA TYR A 38 -6.56 9.25 -14.12
C TYR A 38 -5.58 10.43 -14.19
N GLY A 39 -4.36 10.24 -14.72
CA GLY A 39 -3.34 11.29 -14.79
C GLY A 39 -2.81 11.74 -13.42
N TRP A 40 -2.72 10.81 -12.46
CA TRP A 40 -2.35 11.04 -11.06
C TRP A 40 -0.98 10.45 -10.69
N GLU A 41 -0.11 10.23 -11.66
CA GLU A 41 1.21 9.64 -11.45
C GLU A 41 2.06 10.43 -10.45
N HIS A 42 1.91 11.76 -10.49
CA HIS A 42 2.55 12.68 -9.55
C HIS A 42 2.11 12.52 -8.09
N ILE A 43 1.01 11.82 -7.81
CA ILE A 43 0.50 11.55 -6.45
C ILE A 43 1.18 10.32 -5.84
N VAL A 44 1.64 9.39 -6.67
CA VAL A 44 2.20 8.10 -6.22
C VAL A 44 3.56 7.77 -6.86
N PRO A 45 4.51 8.72 -6.93
CA PRO A 45 5.78 8.53 -7.64
C PRO A 45 6.63 7.38 -7.06
N THR A 46 6.64 7.20 -5.73
CA THR A 46 7.38 6.12 -5.06
C THR A 46 6.75 4.77 -5.33
N ALA A 47 5.42 4.67 -5.30
CA ALA A 47 4.73 3.43 -5.65
C ALA A 47 4.97 3.03 -7.11
N ILE A 48 5.03 4.01 -8.03
CA ILE A 48 5.37 3.79 -9.44
C ILE A 48 6.84 3.36 -9.58
N SER A 49 7.77 4.07 -8.95
CA SER A 49 9.19 3.72 -8.94
C SER A 49 9.42 2.29 -8.43
N TYR A 50 8.74 1.91 -7.34
CA TYR A 50 8.79 0.54 -6.83
C TYR A 50 8.17 -0.49 -7.79
N ALA A 51 7.07 -0.14 -8.47
CA ALA A 51 6.46 -1.03 -9.46
C ALA A 51 7.38 -1.27 -10.67
N ASP A 52 8.13 -0.24 -11.09
CA ASP A 52 8.96 -0.25 -12.29
C ASP A 52 10.35 -0.84 -12.06
N ASP A 53 10.93 -0.59 -10.89
CA ASP A 53 12.25 -1.13 -10.51
C ASP A 53 12.22 -1.84 -9.16
N ARG A 54 11.29 -2.79 -9.04
CA ARG A 54 11.11 -3.58 -7.81
C ARG A 54 12.40 -4.25 -7.35
N ASN A 55 13.22 -4.76 -8.27
CA ASN A 55 14.38 -5.54 -7.90
C ASN A 55 15.44 -4.66 -7.21
N SER A 56 15.72 -3.46 -7.72
CA SER A 56 16.66 -2.54 -7.06
C SER A 56 16.19 -2.15 -5.66
N TRP A 57 14.89 -1.87 -5.48
CA TRP A 57 14.33 -1.58 -4.15
C TRP A 57 14.46 -2.76 -3.17
N LEU A 58 14.23 -3.99 -3.65
CA LEU A 58 14.40 -5.17 -2.81
C LEU A 58 15.85 -5.41 -2.45
N GLU A 59 16.79 -5.21 -3.38
CA GLU A 59 18.22 -5.31 -3.10
C GLU A 59 18.66 -4.26 -2.09
N LEU A 60 18.20 -3.00 -2.22
CA LEU A 60 18.44 -1.95 -1.24
C LEU A 60 17.97 -2.37 0.16
N ILE A 61 16.72 -2.81 0.31
CA ILE A 61 16.18 -3.24 1.62
C ILE A 61 16.99 -4.42 2.17
N LYS A 62 17.34 -5.37 1.30
CA LYS A 62 18.12 -6.56 1.64
C LYS A 62 19.50 -6.20 2.17
N GLU A 63 20.20 -5.28 1.50
CA GLU A 63 21.53 -4.82 1.87
C GLU A 63 21.51 -4.02 3.18
N LYS A 64 20.58 -3.06 3.32
CA LYS A 64 20.52 -2.21 4.51
C LYS A 64 20.13 -2.95 5.78
N HIS A 65 19.38 -4.05 5.65
CA HIS A 65 18.92 -4.84 6.79
C HIS A 65 19.53 -6.24 6.88
N GLN A 66 20.37 -6.65 5.94
CA GLN A 66 20.97 -8.00 5.90
C GLN A 66 19.93 -9.12 6.03
N VAL A 67 18.81 -8.99 5.32
CA VAL A 67 17.69 -9.95 5.37
C VAL A 67 17.64 -10.82 4.13
N THR A 68 16.74 -11.80 4.09
CA THR A 68 16.44 -12.54 2.86
C THR A 68 15.62 -11.66 1.91
N ARG A 69 15.62 -12.00 0.61
CA ARG A 69 14.72 -11.35 -0.37
C ARG A 69 13.24 -11.51 0.02
N ASP A 70 12.88 -12.63 0.65
CA ASP A 70 11.52 -12.92 1.11
C ASP A 70 11.11 -12.09 2.32
N ASP A 71 12.06 -11.65 3.14
CA ASP A 71 11.80 -10.69 4.20
C ASP A 71 11.78 -9.27 3.67
N ALA A 72 12.67 -8.92 2.73
CA ALA A 72 12.67 -7.61 2.07
C ALA A 72 11.32 -7.32 1.39
N LYS A 73 10.75 -8.28 0.64
CA LYS A 73 9.43 -8.12 -0.02
C LYS A 73 8.28 -7.89 0.96
N ARG A 74 8.41 -8.34 2.22
CA ARG A 74 7.34 -8.20 3.22
C ARG A 74 7.19 -6.76 3.70
N LEU A 75 8.24 -5.93 3.64
CA LEU A 75 8.16 -4.55 4.10
C LEU A 75 7.13 -3.73 3.28
N PRO A 76 7.27 -3.61 1.94
CA PRO A 76 6.29 -2.91 1.12
C PRO A 76 4.86 -3.47 1.30
N ASN A 77 4.71 -4.80 1.36
CA ASN A 77 3.38 -5.44 1.53
C ASN A 77 2.73 -5.10 2.88
N ILE A 78 3.51 -5.08 3.96
CA ILE A 78 3.03 -4.67 5.29
C ILE A 78 2.59 -3.21 5.26
N VAL A 79 3.37 -2.32 4.65
CA VAL A 79 3.06 -0.88 4.55
C VAL A 79 1.79 -0.65 3.74
N MET A 80 1.67 -1.31 2.58
CA MET A 80 0.46 -1.25 1.74
C MET A 80 -0.80 -1.80 2.43
N SER A 81 -0.61 -2.71 3.39
CA SER A 81 -1.68 -3.26 4.22
C SER A 81 -1.95 -2.45 5.50
N GLY A 82 -1.44 -1.21 5.59
CA GLY A 82 -1.64 -0.32 6.73
C GLY A 82 -0.79 -0.66 7.97
N GLY A 83 0.19 -1.55 7.83
CA GLY A 83 1.21 -1.79 8.83
C GLY A 83 2.31 -0.71 8.83
N SER A 84 3.31 -0.88 9.69
CA SER A 84 4.40 0.08 9.83
C SER A 84 5.76 -0.56 9.59
N TYR A 85 6.77 0.27 9.30
CA TYR A 85 8.17 -0.16 9.28
C TYR A 85 8.58 -0.86 10.59
N GLY A 86 8.13 -0.34 11.74
CA GLY A 86 8.39 -0.97 13.04
C GLY A 86 7.75 -2.35 13.18
N THR A 87 6.57 -2.57 12.57
CA THR A 87 5.93 -3.88 12.52
C THR A 87 6.79 -4.87 11.72
N TRP A 88 7.38 -4.44 10.61
CA TRP A 88 8.28 -5.28 9.83
C TRP A 88 9.59 -5.57 10.57
N LEU A 89 10.23 -4.54 11.17
CA LEU A 89 11.46 -4.69 11.97
C LEU A 89 11.30 -5.74 13.07
N LYS A 90 10.18 -5.70 13.82
CA LYS A 90 9.86 -6.72 14.84
C LYS A 90 9.80 -8.14 14.26
N LYS A 91 9.25 -8.32 13.06
CA LYS A 91 9.14 -9.64 12.41
C LYS A 91 10.48 -10.22 11.98
N ILE A 92 11.43 -9.36 11.62
CA ILE A 92 12.79 -9.76 11.22
C ILE A 92 13.79 -9.74 12.40
N GLY A 93 13.32 -9.53 13.64
CA GLY A 93 14.16 -9.50 14.83
C GLY A 93 15.06 -8.27 14.95
N GLN A 94 14.72 -7.16 14.28
CA GLN A 94 15.49 -5.92 14.31
C GLN A 94 14.71 -4.79 14.98
N SER A 95 15.42 -3.74 15.40
CA SER A 95 14.85 -2.56 16.05
C SER A 95 15.26 -1.24 15.39
N LEU A 96 16.39 -1.23 14.68
CA LEU A 96 16.94 -0.02 14.08
C LEU A 96 16.32 0.25 12.71
N ARG A 97 15.85 1.49 12.52
CA ARG A 97 15.40 1.98 11.21
C ARG A 97 16.61 2.44 10.39
N ASN A 98 16.65 2.06 9.12
CA ASN A 98 17.54 2.68 8.17
C ASN A 98 16.89 3.96 7.61
N PRO A 99 17.59 5.10 7.52
CA PRO A 99 17.01 6.37 7.04
C PRO A 99 16.48 6.31 5.60
N GLU A 100 17.20 5.63 4.70
CA GLU A 100 16.86 5.56 3.28
C GLU A 100 15.62 4.70 3.05
N VAL A 101 15.60 3.51 3.66
CA VAL A 101 14.40 2.65 3.68
C VAL A 101 13.25 3.32 4.44
N GLY A 102 13.56 4.09 5.47
CA GLY A 102 12.61 4.89 6.24
C GLY A 102 11.88 5.93 5.38
N SER A 103 12.62 6.71 4.60
CA SER A 103 12.06 7.69 3.67
C SER A 103 11.13 7.00 2.67
N PHE A 104 11.59 5.92 2.04
CA PHE A 104 10.78 5.12 1.12
C PHE A 104 9.45 4.67 1.74
N VAL A 105 9.47 4.16 2.98
CA VAL A 105 8.25 3.73 3.67
C VAL A 105 7.34 4.92 4.00
N GLU A 106 7.90 6.03 4.45
CA GLU A 106 7.14 7.23 4.81
C GLU A 106 6.48 7.86 3.59
N ASP A 107 7.21 7.94 2.48
CA ASP A 107 6.71 8.40 1.19
C ASP A 107 5.55 7.52 0.71
N LEU A 108 5.71 6.19 0.73
CA LEU A 108 4.62 5.27 0.39
C LEU A 108 3.37 5.48 1.26
N VAL A 109 3.53 5.66 2.58
CA VAL A 109 2.39 5.90 3.48
C VAL A 109 1.68 7.22 3.13
N VAL A 110 2.44 8.27 2.83
CA VAL A 110 1.87 9.57 2.44
C VAL A 110 1.13 9.45 1.11
N GLU A 111 1.77 8.87 0.09
CA GLU A 111 1.21 8.67 -1.25
C GLU A 111 -0.11 7.91 -1.20
N VAL A 112 -0.13 6.77 -0.50
CA VAL A 112 -1.31 5.93 -0.33
C VAL A 112 -2.45 6.69 0.37
N ARG A 113 -2.14 7.50 1.38
CA ARG A 113 -3.13 8.35 2.06
C ARG A 113 -3.68 9.46 1.17
N VAL A 114 -2.82 10.10 0.38
CA VAL A 114 -3.24 11.16 -0.56
C VAL A 114 -4.11 10.56 -1.66
N LEU A 115 -3.70 9.43 -2.24
CA LEU A 115 -4.47 8.71 -3.25
C LEU A 115 -5.85 8.29 -2.71
N SER A 116 -5.91 7.74 -1.50
CA SER A 116 -7.19 7.40 -0.83
C SER A 116 -8.10 8.63 -0.69
N LYS A 117 -7.56 9.76 -0.22
CA LYS A 117 -8.33 11.01 -0.11
C LYS A 117 -8.78 11.55 -1.45
N LYS A 118 -7.96 11.43 -2.50
CA LYS A 118 -8.28 11.85 -3.85
C LYS A 118 -9.41 10.99 -4.44
N LEU A 119 -9.33 9.68 -4.27
CA LEU A 119 -10.38 8.75 -4.68
C LEU A 119 -11.73 9.06 -4.04
N ILE A 120 -11.79 9.30 -2.73
CA ILE A 120 -13.06 9.63 -2.04
C ILE A 120 -13.69 10.92 -2.56
N LYS A 121 -12.89 11.85 -3.10
CA LYS A 121 -13.38 13.13 -3.63
C LYS A 121 -13.84 13.04 -5.09
N GLU A 122 -13.50 11.98 -5.81
CA GLU A 122 -13.95 11.85 -7.18
C GLU A 122 -15.39 11.35 -7.28
N PRO A 123 -16.26 11.99 -8.08
CA PRO A 123 -17.67 11.62 -8.19
C PRO A 123 -17.89 10.15 -8.55
N ARG A 124 -17.05 9.59 -9.44
CA ARG A 124 -17.13 8.17 -9.86
C ARG A 124 -16.87 7.18 -8.71
N PHE A 125 -16.27 7.65 -7.62
CA PHE A 125 -15.90 6.86 -6.45
C PHE A 125 -16.65 7.31 -5.19
N GLU A 126 -17.72 8.08 -5.31
CA GLU A 126 -18.52 8.56 -4.17
C GLU A 126 -19.04 7.42 -3.28
N TRP A 127 -19.32 6.26 -3.88
CA TRP A 127 -19.72 5.03 -3.17
C TRP A 127 -18.69 4.55 -2.13
N LEU A 128 -17.41 4.95 -2.24
CA LEU A 128 -16.40 4.68 -1.22
C LEU A 128 -16.72 5.37 0.10
N LYS A 129 -17.26 6.60 0.04
CA LYS A 129 -17.67 7.36 1.22
C LYS A 129 -18.82 6.63 1.94
N LEU A 130 -19.85 6.23 1.17
CA LEU A 130 -20.98 5.45 1.68
C LEU A 130 -20.52 4.15 2.35
N LYS A 131 -19.57 3.44 1.73
CA LYS A 131 -19.01 2.21 2.30
C LYS A 131 -18.20 2.47 3.57
N ARG A 132 -17.39 3.52 3.62
CA ARG A 132 -16.63 3.89 4.82
C ARG A 132 -17.55 4.22 5.99
N ASP A 133 -18.62 4.97 5.73
CA ASP A 133 -19.62 5.33 6.74
C ASP A 133 -20.43 4.10 7.20
N TYR A 134 -20.70 3.15 6.29
CA TYR A 134 -21.29 1.86 6.65
C TYR A 134 -20.38 1.02 7.55
N GLU A 135 -19.09 0.87 7.19
CA GLU A 135 -18.13 0.10 7.99
C GLU A 135 -17.91 0.70 9.38
N LYS A 136 -17.88 2.03 9.49
CA LYS A 136 -17.81 2.73 10.76
C LYS A 136 -19.03 2.40 11.65
N ARG A 137 -20.24 2.57 11.11
CA ARG A 137 -21.50 2.22 11.80
C ARG A 137 -21.58 0.74 12.19
N ARG A 138 -20.97 -0.16 11.42
CA ARG A 138 -20.93 -1.60 11.73
C ARG A 138 -20.00 -1.90 12.92
N LYS A 139 -18.87 -1.20 13.03
CA LYS A 139 -17.93 -1.33 14.17
C LYS A 139 -18.47 -0.70 15.45
N ASP A 140 -19.34 0.29 15.32
CA ASP A 140 -19.96 1.00 16.45
C ASP A 140 -21.25 0.32 16.97
N LYS A 141 -21.67 -0.81 16.39
CA LYS A 141 -22.79 -1.61 16.92
C LYS A 141 -22.31 -2.47 18.10
N PRO A 142 -23.03 -2.46 19.24
CA PRO A 142 -22.69 -3.24 20.44
C PRO A 142 -22.76 -4.75 20.22
#